data_AF-A0AAN5GZQ6-F1
#
_entry.id   AF-A0AAN5GZQ6-F1
#
_cell.length_a   1.000
_cell.length_b   1.000
_cell.length_c   1.000
_cell.angle_alpha   90.00
_cell.angle_beta   90.00
_cell.angle_gamma   90.00
#
_symmetry.space_group_name_H-M   'P 1'
#
loop_
_entity.id
_entity.type
_entity.pdbx_description
1 polymer ?
#
loop_
_entity_poly.entity_id
_entity_poly.type
_entity_poly.pdbx_seq_one_letter_code
_entity_poly.pdbx_strand_id
1 'polypeptide(L)'
;MTIKSNTPAHDKDCWQTPLWLFDALDIEFGFWLDSAASDKNALCAHWLTEADDALNSEWVSHGAIWNNPPYSNIRPWVEKAAEQCIQQRQTVVMLVPEDMSVGWFSKALESVDEVRIITDGRINFIEPSTGLEKKGNSKGSMLLIWRPFISPRRMFTTVSKAALMAIGQEAVDEIESNHNRHRWTVEECRAIKAEYQQKLKDLRNSRSEAA
;
A
#
# COMPACT_ATOMS: atom_id res chain seq x y z
N MET A 1 -19.33 -23.26 2.21
CA MET A 1 -18.05 -23.86 2.64
C MET A 1 -17.03 -22.75 2.78
N THR A 2 -16.57 -22.45 3.99
CA THR A 2 -15.54 -21.43 4.22
C THR A 2 -14.20 -22.04 3.83
N ILE A 3 -13.66 -21.67 2.67
CA ILE A 3 -12.29 -22.06 2.30
C ILE A 3 -11.38 -21.43 3.35
N LYS A 4 -10.81 -22.24 4.24
CA LYS A 4 -9.82 -21.77 5.20
C LYS A 4 -8.61 -21.30 4.42
N SER A 5 -8.20 -20.05 4.63
CA SER A 5 -6.97 -19.53 4.05
C SER A 5 -5.78 -20.34 4.56
N ASN A 6 -4.94 -20.81 3.63
CA ASN A 6 -3.68 -21.51 3.94
C ASN A 6 -2.53 -20.53 4.26
N THR A 7 -2.78 -19.22 4.30
CA THR A 7 -1.77 -18.23 4.68
C THR A 7 -1.39 -18.40 6.15
N PRO A 8 -0.09 -18.50 6.49
CA PRO A 8 0.39 -18.48 7.87
C PRO A 8 -0.17 -17.29 8.64
N ALA A 9 -0.46 -17.45 9.94
CA ALA A 9 -1.10 -16.39 10.73
C ALA A 9 -0.29 -15.08 10.73
N HIS A 10 1.04 -15.17 10.79
CA HIS A 10 1.94 -14.00 10.76
C HIS A 10 1.91 -13.25 9.43
N ASP A 11 1.72 -13.95 8.30
CA ASP A 11 1.72 -13.33 6.97
C ASP A 11 0.39 -12.63 6.64
N LYS A 12 -0.67 -12.86 7.42
CA LYS A 12 -2.01 -12.33 7.12
C LYS A 12 -2.09 -10.81 7.25
N ASP A 13 -1.20 -10.20 8.00
CA ASP A 13 -1.16 -8.76 8.24
C ASP A 13 0.01 -8.07 7.51
N CYS A 14 0.79 -8.81 6.72
CA CYS A 14 2.00 -8.31 6.05
C CYS A 14 1.87 -8.19 4.52
N TRP A 15 0.63 -8.21 4.00
CA TRP A 15 0.34 -8.05 2.57
C TRP A 15 0.81 -6.69 2.06
N GLN A 16 1.61 -6.69 0.98
CA GLN A 16 2.04 -5.45 0.34
C GLN A 16 0.98 -4.97 -0.65
N THR A 17 0.84 -3.64 -0.75
CA THR A 17 0.02 -2.99 -1.78
C THR A 17 0.69 -3.15 -3.16
N PRO A 18 -0.05 -3.47 -4.24
CA PRO A 18 0.54 -3.51 -5.59
C PRO A 18 1.10 -2.14 -6.01
N LEU A 19 2.24 -2.15 -6.71
CA LEU A 19 2.92 -0.92 -7.13
C LEU A 19 2.02 0.00 -7.95
N TRP A 20 1.27 -0.51 -8.93
CA TRP A 20 0.36 0.32 -9.73
C TRP A 20 -0.66 1.09 -8.88
N LEU A 21 -1.06 0.56 -7.73
CA LEU A 21 -2.00 1.25 -6.84
C LEU A 21 -1.28 2.29 -6.01
N PHE A 22 -0.14 1.91 -5.43
CA PHE A 22 0.67 2.82 -4.63
C PHE A 22 1.15 4.01 -5.48
N ASP A 23 1.74 3.75 -6.65
CA ASP A 23 2.29 4.77 -7.56
C ASP A 23 1.21 5.76 -8.02
N ALA A 24 0.00 5.27 -8.34
CA ALA A 24 -1.11 6.15 -8.72
C ALA A 24 -1.51 7.13 -7.61
N LEU A 25 -1.47 6.66 -6.37
CA LEU A 25 -1.78 7.49 -5.20
C LEU A 25 -0.59 8.36 -4.80
N ASP A 26 0.64 7.88 -4.99
CA ASP A 26 1.85 8.64 -4.74
C ASP A 26 1.96 9.85 -5.68
N ILE A 27 1.57 9.69 -6.95
CA ILE A 27 1.45 10.80 -7.89
C ILE A 27 0.45 11.86 -7.41
N GLU A 28 -0.67 11.46 -6.78
CA GLU A 28 -1.67 12.39 -6.27
C GLU A 28 -1.24 13.07 -4.96
N PHE A 29 -0.59 12.34 -4.06
CA PHE A 29 -0.41 12.77 -2.67
C PHE A 29 1.05 13.08 -2.28
N GLY A 30 2.03 12.52 -2.98
CA GLY A 30 3.47 12.63 -2.66
C GLY A 30 3.80 12.02 -1.30
N PHE A 31 3.81 10.69 -1.21
CA PHE A 31 4.10 9.97 0.01
C PHE A 31 5.57 10.07 0.40
N TRP A 32 5.80 10.29 1.68
CA TRP A 32 7.12 10.33 2.28
C TRP A 32 7.32 9.19 3.28
N LEU A 33 6.27 8.83 4.02
CA LEU A 33 6.29 7.77 5.04
C LEU A 33 5.32 6.63 4.70
N ASP A 34 5.79 5.39 4.85
CA ASP A 34 4.96 4.20 4.96
C ASP A 34 4.84 3.79 6.43
N SER A 35 3.70 4.10 7.04
CA SER A 35 3.50 4.01 8.49
C SER A 35 3.18 2.61 9.01
N ALA A 36 2.95 1.63 8.13
CA ALA A 36 2.61 0.26 8.50
C ALA A 36 3.29 -0.73 7.57
N ALA A 37 4.59 -0.92 7.77
CA ALA A 37 5.41 -1.74 6.89
C ALA A 37 6.41 -2.63 7.65
N SER A 38 7.31 -3.20 6.88
CA SER A 38 8.48 -3.97 7.27
C SER A 38 9.55 -3.74 6.21
N ASP A 39 10.80 -4.11 6.51
CA ASP A 39 11.90 -3.99 5.55
C ASP A 39 11.68 -4.75 4.22
N LYS A 40 10.72 -5.67 4.18
CA LYS A 40 10.40 -6.47 3.00
C LYS A 40 9.27 -5.89 2.16
N ASN A 41 8.41 -5.05 2.74
CA ASN A 41 7.19 -4.58 2.08
C ASN A 41 6.98 -3.07 2.10
N ALA A 42 7.92 -2.30 2.66
CA ALA A 42 7.89 -0.85 2.61
C ALA A 42 7.86 -0.34 1.17
N LEU A 43 7.03 0.67 0.94
CA LEU A 43 6.87 1.33 -0.37
C LEU A 43 7.46 2.75 -0.41
N CYS A 44 7.71 3.34 0.76
CA CYS A 44 8.39 4.63 0.91
C CYS A 44 9.85 4.44 1.32
N ALA A 45 10.69 5.45 1.05
CA ALA A 45 12.07 5.50 1.54
C ALA A 45 12.17 5.65 3.07
N HIS A 46 11.11 6.16 3.71
CA HIS A 46 10.94 6.17 5.16
C HIS A 46 9.78 5.27 5.53
N TRP A 47 9.97 4.38 6.49
CA TRP A 47 8.92 3.47 6.94
C TRP A 47 9.04 3.17 8.43
N LEU A 48 7.93 2.75 9.02
CA LEU A 48 7.89 2.19 10.37
C LEU A 48 7.66 0.69 10.29
N THR A 49 8.42 -0.04 11.09
CA THR A 49 8.33 -1.49 11.28
C THR A 49 7.51 -1.83 12.53
N GLU A 50 7.21 -3.12 12.72
CA GLU A 50 6.60 -3.62 13.96
C GLU A 50 7.43 -3.25 15.21
N ALA A 51 8.77 -3.23 15.08
CA ALA A 51 9.67 -2.88 16.19
C ALA A 51 9.60 -1.40 16.59
N ASP A 52 9.19 -0.52 15.66
CA ASP A 52 9.02 0.91 15.92
C ASP A 52 7.70 1.22 16.64
N ASP A 53 6.79 0.25 16.75
CA ASP A 53 5.48 0.37 17.39
C ASP A 53 4.72 1.63 16.92
N ALA A 54 4.32 1.63 15.65
CA ALA A 54 3.72 2.79 14.99
C ALA A 54 2.46 3.35 15.69
N LEU A 55 1.75 2.55 16.50
CA LEU A 55 0.60 3.04 17.28
C LEU A 55 1.02 3.93 18.45
N ASN A 56 2.20 3.68 19.01
CA ASN A 56 2.77 4.44 20.13
C ASN A 56 3.89 5.41 19.72
N SER A 57 4.25 5.44 18.43
CA SER A 57 5.28 6.34 17.87
C SER A 57 4.68 7.50 17.07
N GLU A 58 5.46 8.56 16.90
CA GLU A 58 5.14 9.68 16.01
C GLU A 58 5.41 9.31 14.55
N TRP A 59 4.50 9.65 13.65
CA TRP A 59 4.65 9.44 12.21
C TRP A 59 5.34 10.64 11.56
N VAL A 60 6.53 11.01 12.07
CA VAL A 60 7.30 12.16 11.58
C VAL A 60 7.39 12.11 10.06
N SER A 61 6.86 13.13 9.37
CA SER A 61 6.80 13.11 7.91
C SER A 61 6.95 14.50 7.28
N HIS A 62 7.64 14.54 6.14
CA HIS A 62 7.80 15.73 5.30
C HIS A 62 6.91 15.74 4.06
N GLY A 63 6.09 14.70 3.87
CA GLY A 63 5.06 14.60 2.83
C GLY A 63 3.87 13.80 3.31
N ALA A 64 3.00 13.37 2.39
CA ALA A 64 1.85 12.55 2.76
C ALA A 64 2.30 11.22 3.39
N ILE A 65 1.42 10.62 4.18
CA ILE A 65 1.67 9.37 4.89
C ILE A 65 0.78 8.29 4.28
N TRP A 66 1.41 7.24 3.79
CA TRP A 66 0.75 6.02 3.38
C TRP A 66 0.52 5.10 4.58
N ASN A 67 -0.65 4.47 4.65
CA ASN A 67 -0.97 3.49 5.67
C ASN A 67 -1.74 2.31 5.05
N ASN A 68 -1.12 1.14 4.99
CA ASN A 68 -1.79 -0.12 4.70
C ASN A 68 -1.70 -1.01 5.95
N PRO A 69 -2.58 -0.80 6.95
CA PRO A 69 -2.39 -1.38 8.28
C PRO A 69 -2.73 -2.88 8.31
N PRO A 70 -2.30 -3.60 9.36
CA PRO A 70 -2.85 -4.91 9.71
C PRO A 70 -4.39 -4.92 9.73
N TYR A 71 -5.02 -5.76 8.90
CA TYR A 71 -6.49 -5.83 8.81
C TYR A 71 -7.12 -6.62 9.97
N SER A 72 -6.32 -7.31 10.78
CA SER A 72 -6.79 -8.00 11.98
C SER A 72 -7.34 -7.05 13.06
N ASN A 73 -6.84 -5.81 13.14
CA ASN A 73 -7.30 -4.81 14.12
C ASN A 73 -7.16 -3.37 13.60
N ILE A 74 -8.08 -2.96 12.71
CA ILE A 74 -8.01 -1.67 12.00
C ILE A 74 -8.32 -0.44 12.90
N ARG A 75 -9.14 -0.59 13.95
CA ARG A 75 -9.66 0.56 14.70
C ARG A 75 -8.57 1.47 15.30
N PRO A 76 -7.53 0.95 15.99
CA PRO A 76 -6.47 1.80 16.53
C PRO A 76 -5.73 2.59 15.45
N TRP A 77 -5.57 2.01 14.25
CA TRP A 77 -4.92 2.68 13.12
C TRP A 77 -5.75 3.85 12.59
N VAL A 78 -7.08 3.72 12.54
CA VAL A 78 -7.99 4.82 12.18
C VAL A 78 -7.84 5.99 13.15
N GLU A 79 -7.81 5.70 14.45
CA GLU A 79 -7.63 6.72 15.49
C GLU A 79 -6.26 7.40 15.37
N LYS A 80 -5.20 6.60 15.14
CA LYS A 80 -3.84 7.10 14.93
C LYS A 80 -3.70 7.93 13.66
N ALA A 81 -4.29 7.52 12.54
CA ALA A 81 -4.24 8.27 11.29
C ALA A 81 -4.86 9.66 11.42
N ALA A 82 -6.01 9.76 12.08
CA ALA A 82 -6.66 11.04 12.34
C ALA A 82 -5.80 11.95 13.24
N GLU A 83 -5.18 11.39 14.29
CA GLU A 83 -4.24 12.09 15.16
C GLU A 83 -3.01 12.61 14.38
N GLN A 84 -2.37 11.72 13.61
CA GLN A 84 -1.12 12.01 12.90
C GLN A 84 -1.31 13.00 11.75
N CYS A 85 -2.47 12.97 11.07
CA CYS A 85 -2.82 14.01 10.09
C CYS A 85 -2.76 15.42 10.71
N ILE A 86 -3.23 15.58 11.95
CA ILE A 86 -3.25 16.88 12.65
C ILE A 86 -1.85 17.23 13.17
N GLN A 87 -1.18 16.29 13.85
CA GLN A 87 0.12 16.53 14.48
C GLN A 87 1.21 16.83 13.45
N GLN A 88 1.27 16.03 12.38
CA GLN A 88 2.28 16.17 11.33
C GLN A 88 1.92 17.26 10.33
N ARG A 89 0.64 17.68 10.29
CA ARG A 89 0.09 18.56 9.27
C ARG A 89 0.32 18.03 7.85
N GLN A 90 0.17 16.71 7.71
CA GLN A 90 0.34 15.98 6.47
C GLN A 90 -0.95 15.22 6.14
N THR A 91 -1.20 15.00 4.86
CA THR A 91 -2.29 14.11 4.42
C THR A 91 -1.99 12.68 4.84
N VAL A 92 -2.98 11.96 5.34
CA VAL A 92 -2.88 10.52 5.60
C VAL A 92 -3.85 9.79 4.68
N VAL A 93 -3.32 8.82 3.93
CA VAL A 93 -4.11 7.96 3.04
C VAL A 93 -4.02 6.53 3.55
N MET A 94 -5.16 5.98 3.96
CA MET A 94 -5.25 4.64 4.52
C MET A 94 -6.04 3.71 3.61
N LEU A 95 -5.46 2.56 3.27
CA LEU A 95 -6.11 1.51 2.49
C LEU A 95 -6.74 0.45 3.41
N VAL A 96 -8.05 0.25 3.30
CA VAL A 96 -8.80 -0.72 4.12
C VAL A 96 -9.79 -1.53 3.27
N PRO A 97 -10.27 -2.69 3.76
CA PRO A 97 -11.36 -3.41 3.13
C PRO A 97 -12.63 -2.55 3.05
N GLU A 98 -13.39 -2.74 1.98
CA GLU A 98 -14.70 -2.11 1.84
C GLU A 98 -15.72 -2.77 2.78
N ASP A 99 -15.72 -2.37 4.05
CA ASP A 99 -16.69 -2.80 5.06
C ASP A 99 -17.20 -1.59 5.84
N MET A 100 -18.39 -1.10 5.47
CA MET A 100 -19.01 0.05 6.11
C MET A 100 -19.88 -0.34 7.31
N SER A 101 -20.00 -1.64 7.61
CA SER A 101 -20.89 -2.17 8.65
C SER A 101 -20.24 -2.30 10.03
N VAL A 102 -18.95 -1.96 10.13
CA VAL A 102 -18.08 -2.27 11.26
C VAL A 102 -17.68 -1.02 12.06
N GLY A 103 -17.37 -1.22 13.34
CA GLY A 103 -17.13 -0.12 14.28
C GLY A 103 -15.96 0.80 13.91
N TRP A 104 -14.89 0.29 13.29
CA TRP A 104 -13.78 1.13 12.84
C TRP A 104 -14.20 2.10 11.73
N PHE A 105 -15.16 1.73 10.89
CA PHE A 105 -15.66 2.61 9.83
C PHE A 105 -16.48 3.75 10.42
N SER A 106 -17.38 3.43 11.36
CA SER A 106 -18.10 4.47 12.13
C SER A 106 -17.13 5.42 12.83
N LYS A 107 -16.01 4.90 13.36
CA LYS A 107 -14.97 5.72 13.99
C LYS A 107 -14.26 6.63 12.97
N ALA A 108 -13.97 6.14 11.77
CA ALA A 108 -13.37 6.94 10.71
C ALA A 108 -14.27 8.13 10.31
N LEU A 109 -15.58 7.94 10.19
CA LEU A 109 -16.53 8.99 9.81
C LEU A 109 -16.57 10.20 10.75
N GLU A 110 -16.09 10.05 11.98
CA GLU A 110 -15.99 11.18 12.93
C GLU A 110 -15.05 12.28 12.40
N SER A 111 -14.00 11.90 11.66
CA SER A 111 -12.87 12.78 11.31
C SER A 111 -12.40 12.71 9.85
N VAL A 112 -12.77 11.69 9.09
CA VAL A 112 -12.30 11.51 7.70
C VAL A 112 -12.82 12.62 6.79
N ASP A 113 -11.96 13.09 5.90
CA ASP A 113 -12.35 14.09 4.90
C ASP A 113 -13.03 13.44 3.69
N GLU A 114 -12.46 12.34 3.19
CA GLU A 114 -12.93 11.62 2.03
C GLU A 114 -12.84 10.10 2.24
N VAL A 115 -13.93 9.40 1.94
CA VAL A 115 -13.97 7.95 1.73
C VAL A 115 -14.02 7.70 0.23
N ARG A 116 -12.94 7.18 -0.35
CA ARG A 116 -12.85 6.91 -1.79
C ARG A 116 -12.96 5.42 -2.05
N ILE A 117 -14.06 4.99 -2.66
CA ILE A 117 -14.36 3.58 -2.95
C ILE A 117 -13.69 3.19 -4.26
N ILE A 118 -12.98 2.07 -4.28
CA ILE A 118 -12.36 1.53 -5.51
C ILE A 118 -13.35 0.60 -6.21
N THR A 119 -13.81 0.99 -7.39
CA THR A 119 -14.81 0.26 -8.17
C THR A 119 -14.20 -0.64 -9.24
N ASP A 120 -15.03 -1.47 -9.86
CA ASP A 120 -14.69 -2.24 -11.08
C ASP A 120 -13.61 -3.32 -10.91
N GLY A 121 -13.39 -3.78 -9.68
CA GLY A 121 -12.58 -4.95 -9.41
C GLY A 121 -11.96 -4.94 -8.02
N ARG A 122 -11.60 -6.13 -7.53
CA ARG A 122 -10.89 -6.26 -6.26
C ARG A 122 -9.38 -6.11 -6.46
N ILE A 123 -8.72 -5.56 -5.44
CA ILE A 123 -7.27 -5.51 -5.39
C ILE A 123 -6.75 -6.88 -4.94
N ASN A 124 -5.82 -7.43 -5.71
CA ASN A 124 -5.01 -8.56 -5.28
C ASN A 124 -3.75 -7.98 -4.64
N PHE A 125 -3.45 -8.39 -3.42
CA PHE A 125 -2.25 -7.92 -2.72
C PHE A 125 -1.07 -8.84 -2.98
N ILE A 126 0.14 -8.35 -2.74
CA ILE A 126 1.37 -9.13 -2.91
C ILE A 126 1.68 -9.87 -1.62
N GLU A 127 1.87 -11.18 -1.71
CA GLU A 127 2.23 -12.02 -0.57
C GLU A 127 3.70 -11.77 -0.19
N PRO A 128 4.01 -11.44 1.07
CA PRO A 128 5.36 -11.02 1.47
C PRO A 128 6.42 -12.12 1.30
N SER A 129 6.03 -13.40 1.44
CA SER A 129 6.95 -14.53 1.34
C SER A 129 7.28 -14.91 -0.11
N THR A 130 6.32 -14.76 -1.03
CA THR A 130 6.49 -15.15 -2.44
C THR A 130 6.76 -13.98 -3.37
N GLY A 131 6.39 -12.76 -2.98
CA GLY A 131 6.44 -11.57 -3.84
C GLY A 131 5.44 -11.60 -4.99
N LEU A 132 4.44 -12.50 -4.94
CA LEU A 132 3.45 -12.68 -6.00
C LEU A 132 2.08 -12.16 -5.58
N GLU A 133 1.31 -11.67 -6.55
CA GLU A 133 -0.09 -11.34 -6.35
C GLU A 133 -0.90 -12.58 -5.92
N LYS A 134 -1.63 -12.46 -4.82
CA LYS A 134 -2.59 -13.47 -4.42
C LYS A 134 -3.99 -13.15 -4.92
N LYS A 135 -4.49 -14.01 -5.80
CA LYS A 135 -5.86 -13.96 -6.28
C LYS A 135 -6.84 -14.45 -5.21
N GLY A 136 -8.08 -13.99 -5.32
CA GLY A 136 -9.18 -14.48 -4.48
C GLY A 136 -9.46 -13.61 -3.25
N ASN A 137 -9.00 -12.36 -3.21
CA ASN A 137 -9.50 -11.40 -2.24
C ASN A 137 -11.04 -11.34 -2.32
N SER A 138 -11.70 -11.47 -1.16
CA SER A 138 -13.16 -11.60 -1.07
C SER A 138 -13.87 -10.27 -0.88
N LYS A 139 -13.13 -9.20 -0.53
CA LYS A 139 -13.67 -7.88 -0.22
C LYS A 139 -13.22 -6.86 -1.26
N GLY A 140 -14.04 -5.83 -1.46
CA GLY A 140 -13.61 -4.60 -2.13
C GLY A 140 -12.62 -3.84 -1.24
N SER A 141 -12.18 -2.69 -1.71
CA SER A 141 -11.25 -1.82 -0.99
C SER A 141 -11.71 -0.37 -1.08
N MET A 142 -11.41 0.38 -0.04
CA MET A 142 -11.61 1.83 -0.01
C MET A 142 -10.38 2.52 0.57
N LEU A 143 -10.24 3.80 0.25
CA LEU A 143 -9.29 4.69 0.88
C LEU A 143 -10.02 5.59 1.88
N LEU A 144 -9.46 5.71 3.08
CA LEU A 144 -9.82 6.75 4.04
C LEU A 144 -8.74 7.84 3.93
N ILE A 145 -9.16 9.05 3.61
CA ILE A 145 -8.25 10.17 3.35
C ILE A 145 -8.54 11.27 4.37
N TRP A 146 -7.53 11.61 5.17
CA TRP A 146 -7.52 12.78 6.02
C TRP A 146 -6.61 13.84 5.42
N ARG A 147 -7.10 15.07 5.27
CA ARG A 147 -6.30 16.20 4.79
C ARG A 147 -6.15 17.22 5.92
N PRO A 148 -4.95 17.79 6.10
CA PRO A 148 -4.73 18.81 7.12
C PRO A 148 -5.39 20.14 6.71
N PHE A 149 -5.59 21.01 7.69
CA PHE A 149 -6.05 22.41 7.51
C PHE A 149 -7.47 22.59 6.96
N ILE A 150 -8.29 21.55 6.92
CA ILE A 150 -9.67 21.64 6.48
C ILE A 150 -10.62 21.08 7.54
N SER A 151 -11.86 21.55 7.51
CA SER A 151 -12.95 20.87 8.20
C SER A 151 -13.29 19.59 7.43
N PRO A 152 -13.31 18.40 8.08
CA PRO A 152 -13.59 17.15 7.40
C PRO A 152 -14.94 17.19 6.67
N ARG A 153 -14.91 16.96 5.35
CA ARG A 153 -16.12 17.03 4.52
C ARG A 153 -16.95 15.75 4.56
N ARG A 154 -16.36 14.62 4.96
CA ARG A 154 -16.98 13.28 5.02
C ARG A 154 -17.59 12.88 3.67
N MET A 155 -16.89 13.23 2.59
CA MET A 155 -17.36 12.97 1.24
C MET A 155 -17.16 11.51 0.86
N PHE A 156 -18.09 10.98 0.06
CA PHE A 156 -17.94 9.68 -0.59
C PHE A 156 -17.69 9.90 -2.07
N THR A 157 -16.58 9.35 -2.56
CA THR A 157 -16.16 9.42 -3.95
C THR A 157 -15.86 8.02 -4.46
N THR A 158 -15.70 7.89 -5.77
CA THR A 158 -15.34 6.62 -6.41
C THR A 158 -14.17 6.82 -7.35
N VAL A 159 -13.38 5.77 -7.53
CA VAL A 159 -12.35 5.68 -8.57
C VAL A 159 -12.32 4.25 -9.08
N SER A 160 -12.26 4.05 -10.41
CA SER A 160 -12.19 2.70 -10.95
C SER A 160 -10.79 2.12 -10.77
N LYS A 161 -10.72 0.81 -10.52
CA LYS A 161 -9.44 0.08 -10.50
C LYS A 161 -8.66 0.28 -11.80
N ALA A 162 -9.35 0.30 -12.95
CA ALA A 162 -8.73 0.50 -14.25
C ALA A 162 -8.07 1.89 -14.38
N ALA A 163 -8.68 2.94 -13.83
CA ALA A 163 -8.09 4.27 -13.82
C ALA A 163 -6.82 4.33 -12.97
N LEU A 164 -6.86 3.76 -11.75
CA LEU A 164 -5.68 3.66 -10.89
C LEU A 164 -4.55 2.86 -11.56
N MET A 165 -4.88 1.72 -12.18
CA MET A 165 -3.91 0.92 -12.93
C MET A 165 -3.29 1.73 -14.09
N ALA A 166 -4.10 2.45 -14.86
CA ALA A 166 -3.60 3.25 -15.97
C ALA A 166 -2.65 4.36 -15.50
N ILE A 167 -3.00 5.08 -14.43
CA ILE A 167 -2.18 6.17 -13.87
C ILE A 167 -0.87 5.60 -13.29
N GLY A 168 -0.94 4.59 -12.43
CA GLY A 168 0.26 4.07 -11.76
C GLY A 168 1.20 3.32 -12.69
N GLN A 169 0.69 2.81 -13.82
CA GLN A 169 1.50 2.14 -14.81
C GLN A 169 2.15 3.13 -15.80
N GLU A 170 1.67 4.37 -15.91
CA GLU A 170 2.14 5.36 -16.88
C GLU A 170 3.65 5.61 -16.81
N ALA A 171 4.22 5.73 -15.61
CA ALA A 171 5.67 5.94 -15.44
C ALA A 171 6.49 4.71 -15.84
N VAL A 172 5.98 3.51 -15.59
CA VAL A 172 6.63 2.26 -16.02
C VAL A 172 6.54 2.12 -17.53
N ASP A 173 5.38 2.41 -18.10
CA ASP A 173 5.15 2.37 -19.54
C ASP A 173 6.00 3.43 -20.24
N GLU A 174 6.20 4.62 -19.66
CA GLU A 174 7.11 5.64 -20.18
C GLU A 174 8.56 5.13 -20.20
N ILE A 175 9.03 4.47 -19.13
CA ILE A 175 10.36 3.86 -19.08
C ILE A 175 10.50 2.73 -20.12
N GLU A 176 9.48 1.86 -20.24
CA GLU A 176 9.49 0.72 -21.16
C GLU A 176 9.31 1.14 -22.63
N SER A 177 8.58 2.22 -22.90
CA SER A 177 8.31 2.77 -24.24
C SER A 177 9.31 3.82 -24.71
N ASN A 178 10.30 4.19 -23.88
CA ASN A 178 11.34 5.15 -24.26
C ASN A 178 12.32 4.56 -25.28
N HIS A 179 11.85 4.42 -26.52
CA HIS A 179 12.58 3.94 -27.69
C HIS A 179 13.77 4.83 -28.10
N ASN A 180 13.89 6.04 -27.52
CA ASN A 180 15.06 6.91 -27.68
C ASN A 180 16.28 6.41 -26.90
N ARG A 181 16.11 5.43 -26.01
CA ARG A 181 17.20 4.73 -25.32
C ARG A 181 17.48 3.40 -26.05
N HIS A 182 18.00 3.49 -27.27
CA HIS A 182 18.44 2.31 -28.02
C HIS A 182 19.37 1.42 -27.17
N ARG A 183 18.89 0.23 -26.77
CA ARG A 183 19.62 -1.05 -26.93
C ARG A 183 18.85 -2.33 -26.54
N TRP A 184 17.68 -2.24 -25.91
CA TRP A 184 17.03 -3.44 -25.36
C TRP A 184 15.54 -3.48 -25.70
N THR A 185 15.12 -4.58 -26.28
CA THR A 185 13.72 -4.98 -26.51
C THR A 185 13.05 -5.32 -25.17
N VAL A 186 11.71 -5.34 -25.16
CA VAL A 186 10.91 -5.76 -23.99
C VAL A 186 11.33 -7.15 -23.47
N GLU A 187 11.67 -8.06 -24.39
CA GLU A 187 12.14 -9.41 -24.04
C GLU A 187 13.50 -9.36 -23.34
N GLU A 188 14.42 -8.51 -23.80
CA GLU A 188 15.72 -8.32 -23.18
C GLU A 188 15.60 -7.66 -21.80
N CYS A 189 14.73 -6.65 -21.64
CA CYS A 189 14.44 -6.05 -20.33
C CYS A 189 13.86 -7.07 -19.34
N ARG A 190 12.94 -7.93 -19.79
CA ARG A 190 12.38 -9.02 -18.96
C ARG A 190 13.44 -10.05 -18.59
N ALA A 191 14.33 -10.41 -19.51
CA ALA A 191 15.43 -11.33 -19.25
C ALA A 191 16.41 -10.77 -18.21
N ILE A 192 16.79 -9.49 -18.34
CA ILE A 192 17.67 -8.80 -17.39
C ILE A 192 17.01 -8.73 -16.00
N LYS A 193 15.72 -8.40 -15.93
CA LYS A 193 14.97 -8.37 -14.66
C LYS A 193 14.92 -9.74 -14.00
N ALA A 194 14.68 -10.80 -14.77
CA ALA A 194 14.68 -12.17 -14.26
C ALA A 194 16.06 -12.60 -13.74
N GLU A 195 17.13 -12.28 -14.47
CA GLU A 195 18.50 -12.59 -14.07
C GLU A 195 18.90 -11.85 -12.79
N TYR A 196 18.52 -10.57 -12.68
CA TYR A 196 18.76 -9.78 -11.47
C TYR A 196 18.00 -10.33 -10.26
N GLN A 197 16.72 -10.69 -10.42
CA GLN A 197 15.94 -11.30 -9.35
C GLN A 197 16.51 -12.65 -8.90
N GLN A 198 16.99 -13.47 -9.83
CA GLN A 198 17.66 -14.72 -9.50
C GLN A 198 18.95 -14.48 -8.72
N LYS A 199 19.81 -13.56 -9.16
CA LYS A 199 21.04 -13.19 -8.44
C LYS A 199 20.75 -12.67 -7.03
N LEU A 200 19.70 -11.86 -6.86
CA LEU A 200 19.28 -11.40 -5.53
C LEU A 200 18.80 -12.55 -4.64
N LYS A 201 18.08 -13.52 -5.20
CA LYS A 201 17.64 -14.72 -4.48
C LYS A 201 18.82 -15.57 -4.03
N ASP A 202 19.79 -15.79 -4.91
CA ASP A 202 20.99 -16.56 -4.61
C ASP A 202 21.84 -15.86 -3.53
N LEU A 203 22.00 -14.54 -3.62
CA LEU A 203 22.71 -13.73 -2.63
C LEU A 203 22.04 -13.77 -1.24
N ARG A 204 20.70 -13.83 -1.21
CA ARG A 204 19.92 -13.98 0.02
C ARG A 204 20.12 -15.36 0.63
N ASN A 205 20.05 -16.41 -0.19
CA ASN A 205 20.26 -17.79 0.26
C ASN A 205 21.68 -17.99 0.82
N SER A 206 22.70 -17.43 0.15
CA SER A 206 24.09 -17.51 0.64
C SER A 206 24.31 -16.78 1.97
N ARG A 207 23.55 -15.72 2.24
CA ARG A 207 23.63 -14.99 3.52
C ARG A 207 22.93 -15.75 4.66
N SER A 208 21.86 -16.48 4.36
CA SER A 208 21.18 -17.34 5.34
C SER A 208 21.94 -18.63 5.64
N GLU A 209 22.78 -19.12 4.73
CA GLU A 209 23.65 -20.29 4.97
C GLU A 209 24.92 -19.94 5.76
N ALA A 210 25.32 -18.68 5.75
CA ALA A 210 26.50 -18.17 6.46
C ALA A 210 26.20 -17.65 7.88
N ALA A 211 24.94 -17.65 8.31
CA ALA A 211 24.46 -17.25 9.63
C ALA A 211 24.03 -18.47 10.44
#